data_AF-A0A942MTJ1-F1
#
_entry.id   AF-A0A942MTJ1-F1
#
_cell.length_a   1.000
_cell.length_b   1.000
_cell.length_c   1.000
_cell.angle_alpha   90.00
_cell.angle_beta   90.00
_cell.angle_gamma   90.00
#
_symmetry.space_group_name_H-M   'P 1'
#
loop_
_entity.id
_entity.type
_entity.pdbx_description
1 polymer ?
#
loop_
_entity_poly.entity_id
_entity_poly.type
_entity_poly.pdbx_seq_one_letter_code
_entity_poly.pdbx_strand_id
1 'polypeptide(L)' 'MYSLKHNWERDIKNEQIGTVGNTGFSTGPHLHWSVLIDSVFVNPWLLLVEEEDPVNLVYFPIDME' A
#
# COMPACT_ATOMS: atom_id res chain seq x y z
N MET A 1 17.76 -2.20 -4.80
CA MET A 1 17.11 -1.29 -3.84
C MET A 1 17.13 0.10 -4.45
N TYR A 2 16.05 0.48 -5.13
CA TYR A 2 15.91 1.83 -5.67
C TYR A 2 15.16 2.66 -4.64
N SER A 3 15.83 3.69 -4.11
CA SER A 3 15.19 4.75 -3.34
C SER A 3 14.64 5.74 -4.36
N LEU A 4 13.31 5.77 -4.53
CA LEU A 4 12.66 6.85 -5.25
C LEU A 4 12.84 8.13 -4.43
N LYS A 5 13.70 9.04 -4.89
CA LYS A 5 13.73 10.41 -4.37
C LYS A 5 12.55 11.15 -5.00
N HIS A 6 11.37 11.04 -4.39
CA HIS A 6 10.25 11.92 -4.72
C HIS A 6 10.44 13.25 -3.98
N ASN A 7 10.46 14.34 -4.73
CA ASN A 7 10.16 15.66 -4.19
C ASN A 7 8.73 15.60 -3.62
N TRP A 8 8.44 16.33 -2.55
CA TRP A 8 7.24 16.29 -1.68
C TRP A 8 5.87 16.54 -2.35
N GLU A 9 5.64 16.04 -3.55
CA GLU A 9 4.35 15.93 -4.18
C GLU A 9 3.50 14.89 -3.44
N ARG A 10 2.21 15.18 -3.31
CA ARG A 10 1.27 14.26 -2.67
C ARG A 10 0.89 13.19 -3.69
N ASP A 11 1.47 12.02 -3.56
CA ASP A 11 1.00 10.83 -4.26
C ASP A 11 -0.36 10.42 -3.67
N ILE A 12 -1.35 10.19 -4.54
CA ILE A 12 -2.68 9.74 -4.10
C ILE A 12 -2.69 8.23 -3.90
N LYS A 13 -3.51 7.75 -2.96
CA LYS A 13 -3.75 6.32 -2.79
C LYS A 13 -4.18 5.72 -4.14
N ASN A 14 -3.59 4.58 -4.52
CA ASN A 14 -3.78 3.84 -5.77
C ASN A 14 -3.09 4.40 -7.03
N GLU A 15 -2.24 5.42 -6.90
CA GLU A 15 -1.41 5.87 -8.03
C GLU A 15 -0.27 4.87 -8.34
N GLN A 16 -0.04 4.60 -9.62
CA GLN A 16 1.03 3.71 -10.05
C GLN A 16 2.37 4.46 -10.09
N ILE A 17 3.27 4.09 -9.17
CA ILE A 17 4.62 4.71 -9.04
C ILE A 17 5.76 3.86 -9.64
N GLY A 18 5.45 2.73 -10.27
CA GLY A 18 6.46 1.86 -10.89
C GLY A 18 5.96 0.48 -11.33
N THR A 19 6.90 -0.38 -11.73
CA THR A 19 6.67 -1.77 -12.14
C THR A 19 7.57 -2.74 -11.35
N VAL A 20 7.13 -3.99 -11.19
CA VAL A 20 7.97 -5.06 -10.64
C VAL A 20 9.20 -5.29 -11.52
N GLY A 21 10.34 -5.63 -10.90
CA GLY A 21 11.60 -5.89 -11.60
C GLY A 21 12.52 -6.83 -10.84
N ASN A 22 13.79 -6.91 -11.27
CA ASN A 22 14.82 -7.78 -10.67
C ASN A 22 16.21 -7.11 -10.62
N THR A 23 16.25 -5.79 -10.52
CA THR A 23 17.50 -5.01 -10.52
C THR A 23 18.05 -4.83 -9.09
N GLY A 24 19.37 -4.99 -8.90
CA GLY A 24 20.04 -4.83 -7.60
C GLY A 24 20.14 -6.14 -6.82
N PHE A 25 20.11 -6.08 -5.49
CA PHE A 25 20.14 -7.27 -4.62
C PHE A 25 18.79 -7.98 -4.65
N SER A 26 18.70 -9.07 -5.42
CA SER A 26 17.49 -9.87 -5.61
C SER A 26 17.86 -11.26 -6.13
N THR A 27 17.06 -12.27 -5.80
CA THR A 27 17.19 -13.64 -6.32
C THR A 27 16.27 -13.95 -7.50
N GLY A 28 15.27 -13.10 -7.75
CA GLY A 28 14.29 -13.25 -8.84
C GLY A 28 13.27 -12.10 -8.86
N PRO A 29 12.39 -12.00 -9.88
CA PRO A 29 11.49 -10.86 -10.01
C PRO A 29 10.47 -10.76 -8.87
N HIS A 30 10.55 -9.69 -8.06
CA HIS A 30 9.59 -9.40 -6.99
C HIS A 30 9.62 -7.92 -6.58
N LEU A 31 8.61 -7.49 -5.83
CA LEU A 31 8.57 -6.18 -5.20
C LEU A 31 9.13 -6.26 -3.78
N HIS A 32 10.25 -5.58 -3.53
CA HIS A 32 10.70 -5.31 -2.17
C HIS A 32 10.16 -3.95 -1.73
N TRP A 33 9.38 -3.93 -0.64
CA TRP A 33 8.85 -2.72 -0.03
C TRP A 33 8.95 -2.82 1.49
N SER A 34 8.98 -1.66 2.15
CA SER A 34 9.14 -1.58 3.61
C SER A 34 8.43 -0.33 4.14
N VAL A 35 8.05 -0.37 5.41
CA VAL A 35 7.48 0.79 6.11
C VAL A 35 8.41 1.18 7.25
N LEU A 36 8.64 2.50 7.35
CA LEU A 36 9.38 3.10 8.44
C LEU A 36 8.41 3.95 9.26
N ILE A 37 8.35 3.70 10.57
CA ILE A 37 7.64 4.55 11.54
C ILE A 37 8.70 5.04 12.52
N ASP A 38 8.83 6.36 12.66
CA ASP A 38 9.85 6.99 13.51
C ASP A 38 11.27 6.44 13.29
N SER A 39 11.63 6.24 12.01
CA SER A 39 12.92 5.67 11.58
C SER A 39 13.17 4.20 11.98
N VAL A 40 12.15 3.49 12.44
CA VAL A 40 12.21 2.07 12.76
C VAL A 40 11.48 1.27 11.69
N PHE A 41 12.11 0.21 11.19
CA PHE A 41 11.44 -0.73 10.30
C PHE A 41 10.39 -1.53 11.07
N VAL A 42 9.16 -1.51 10.58
CA VAL A 42 8.05 -2.29 11.14
C VAL A 42 7.63 -3.39 10.15
N ASN A 43 6.98 -4.44 10.65
CA ASN A 43 6.38 -5.46 9.80
C ASN A 43 5.21 -4.84 9.01
N PRO A 44 5.31 -4.69 7.67
CA PRO A 44 4.28 -3.99 6.90
C PRO A 44 2.92 -4.70 6.89
N TRP A 45 2.90 -6.03 7.12
CA TRP A 45 1.67 -6.81 7.19
C TRP A 45 0.71 -6.35 8.29
N LEU A 46 1.22 -5.69 9.34
CA LEU A 46 0.40 -5.14 10.42
C LEU A 46 -0.39 -3.90 10.02
N LEU A 47 -0.05 -3.28 8.88
CA LEU A 47 -0.65 -2.03 8.40
C LEU A 47 -1.60 -2.25 7.21
N LEU A 48 -1.67 -3.49 6.69
CA LEU A 48 -2.64 -3.85 5.68
C LEU A 48 -3.97 -4.09 6.39
N VAL A 49 -4.79 -3.05 6.42
CA VAL A 49 -6.19 -3.14 6.81
C VAL A 49 -7.03 -3.29 5.55
N GLU A 50 -8.01 -4.19 5.59
CA GLU A 50 -9.07 -4.18 4.60
C GLU A 50 -9.86 -2.88 4.80
N GLU A 51 -10.13 -2.15 3.72
CA GLU A 51 -11.13 -1.12 3.80
C GLU A 51 -12.49 -1.80 3.77
N GLU A 52 -13.27 -1.60 4.84
CA GLU A 52 -14.70 -1.82 4.77
C GLU A 52 -15.25 -0.96 3.64
N ASP A 53 -15.85 -1.61 2.64
CA ASP A 53 -16.42 -0.95 1.49
C ASP A 53 -17.49 0.03 2.01
N PRO A 54 -17.34 1.36 1.85
CA PRO A 54 -18.29 2.32 2.43
C PRO A 54 -19.70 2.15 1.83
N VAL A 55 -19.82 1.43 0.71
CA VAL A 55 -21.09 1.10 0.05
C VAL A 55 -21.89 0.05 0.85
N ASN A 56 -21.26 -0.78 1.69
CA ASN A 56 -21.94 -1.81 2.48
C ASN A 56 -22.64 -1.26 3.74
N LEU A 57 -22.30 -0.04 4.17
CA LEU A 57 -22.98 0.65 5.29
C LEU A 57 -24.27 1.37 4.88
N VAL A 58 -24.52 1.54 3.57
CA VAL A 58 -25.75 2.16 3.05
C VAL A 58 -26.84 1.11 2.79
N TYR A 59 -26.48 -0.18 2.71
CA TYR A 59 -27.37 -1.28 2.32
C TYR A 59 -27.99 -2.09 3.48
N PHE A 60 -27.77 -1.71 4.74
CA PHE A 60 -28.50 -2.26 5.90
C PHE A 60 -29.01 -1.10 6.80
N PRO A 61 -30.32 -0.89 7.09
CA PRO A 61 -31.55 -1.54 6.61
C PRO A 61 -32.60 -0.55 6.02
N ILE A 62 -33.11 -0.79 4.82
CA ILE A 62 -34.42 -0.22 4.37
C ILE A 62 -35.45 -1.33 4.12
N ASP A 63 -35.02 -2.59 4.04
CA ASP A 63 -35.92 -3.70 3.76
C ASP A 63 -36.15 -4.50 5.05
N MET A 64 -36.82 -3.87 6.02
CA MET A 64 -37.56 -4.59 7.05
C MET A 64 -39.03 -4.40 6.73
N GLU A 65 -39.53 -5.23 5.81
CA GLU A 65 -40.96 -5.53 5.67
C GLU A 65 -41.28 -6.78 6.50
#